data_AF-A0A964PEI3-F1
#
_entry.id   AF-A0A964PEI3-F1
#
_cell.length_a   1.000
_cell.length_b   1.000
_cell.length_c   1.000
_cell.angle_alpha   90.00
_cell.angle_beta   90.00
_cell.angle_gamma   90.00
#
_symmetry.space_group_name_H-M   'P 1'
#
loop_
_entity.id
_entity.type
_entity.pdbx_description
1 polymer ?
#
loop_
_entity_poly.entity_id
_entity_poly.type
_entity_poly.pdbx_seq_one_letter_code
_entity_poly.pdbx_strand_id
1 'polypeptide(L)'
;MAEHEVMWIGRRPAAMAPAEHPATSEAFAEAVTAACAACGADVEDYVAAAGAYGSWLLRFGRDGQRQRLVWNGKDGRLVLEQATSGVAWNELGSSAISERDQEHFVAGVRALLGGQSNVA
;
A
#
# COMPACT_ATOMS: atom_id res chain seq x y z
N MET A 1 8.93 -20.81 -28.51
CA MET A 1 8.76 -19.37 -28.75
C MET A 1 10.16 -18.79 -28.78
N ALA A 2 10.56 -18.19 -29.91
CA ALA A 2 11.92 -17.72 -30.12
C ALA A 2 12.10 -16.36 -29.42
N GLU A 3 13.05 -16.29 -28.49
CA GLU A 3 13.48 -15.03 -27.88
C GLU A 3 14.32 -14.27 -28.90
N HIS A 4 13.88 -13.07 -29.28
CA HIS A 4 14.64 -12.23 -30.19
C HIS A 4 15.73 -11.50 -29.42
N GLU A 5 16.99 -11.75 -29.78
CA GLU A 5 18.16 -11.09 -29.22
C GLU A 5 18.15 -9.59 -29.60
N VAL A 6 18.02 -8.71 -28.61
CA VAL A 6 18.05 -7.25 -28.81
C VAL A 6 19.50 -6.80 -28.88
N MET A 7 19.97 -6.50 -30.09
CA MET A 7 21.27 -5.86 -30.31
C MET A 7 21.20 -4.37 -29.94
N TRP A 8 22.06 -3.94 -29.01
CA TRP A 8 22.20 -2.54 -28.61
C TRP A 8 23.36 -1.89 -29.37
N ILE A 9 23.13 -0.76 -30.04
CA ILE A 9 24.21 0.10 -30.56
C ILE A 9 24.61 1.07 -29.45
N GLY A 10 25.62 0.68 -28.65
CA GLY A 10 26.17 1.46 -27.52
C GLY A 10 26.41 0.64 -26.25
N ARG A 11 26.80 1.28 -25.13
CA ARG A 11 26.88 0.58 -23.83
C ARG A 11 25.47 0.11 -23.44
N ARG A 12 25.31 -1.20 -23.19
CA ARG A 12 24.12 -1.77 -22.54
C ARG A 12 23.83 -0.93 -21.29
N PRO A 13 22.62 -0.36 -21.12
CA PRO A 13 22.27 0.30 -19.87
C PRO A 13 22.58 -0.66 -18.73
N ALA A 14 23.24 -0.19 -17.66
CA ALA A 14 23.35 -1.00 -16.45
C ALA A 14 21.94 -1.49 -16.14
N ALA A 15 21.75 -2.81 -16.12
CA ALA A 15 20.45 -3.37 -15.79
C ALA A 15 20.05 -2.72 -14.48
N MET A 16 19.01 -1.87 -14.49
CA MET A 16 18.43 -1.40 -13.26
C MET A 16 18.07 -2.67 -12.51
N ALA A 17 18.78 -2.95 -11.42
CA ALA A 17 18.39 -4.02 -10.53
C ALA A 17 16.89 -3.81 -10.28
N PRO A 18 16.04 -4.83 -10.44
CA PRO A 18 14.66 -4.69 -10.02
C PRO A 18 14.73 -4.23 -8.56
N ALA A 19 14.29 -2.99 -8.32
CA ALA A 19 14.22 -2.50 -6.96
C ALA A 19 13.20 -3.40 -6.28
N GLU A 20 13.66 -4.35 -5.47
CA GLU A 20 12.79 -5.14 -4.62
C GLU A 20 12.08 -4.16 -3.71
N HIS A 21 10.80 -3.90 -4.02
CA HIS A 21 9.97 -3.06 -3.20
C HIS A 21 9.40 -3.95 -2.10
N PRO A 22 9.61 -3.63 -0.81
CA PRO A 22 9.16 -4.48 0.29
C PRO A 22 7.65 -4.76 0.19
N ALA A 23 6.88 -3.82 -0.36
CA ALA A 23 5.44 -3.94 -0.63
C ALA A 23 5.01 -5.16 -1.47
N THR A 24 5.89 -5.71 -2.30
CA THR A 24 5.58 -6.90 -3.12
C THR A 24 5.92 -8.22 -2.42
N SER A 25 6.50 -8.17 -1.22
CA SER A 25 6.82 -9.37 -0.44
C SER A 25 5.64 -9.84 0.40
N GLU A 26 5.53 -11.15 0.61
CA GLU A 26 4.51 -11.77 1.45
C GLU A 26 4.63 -11.32 2.91
N ALA A 27 5.86 -11.28 3.45
CA ALA A 27 6.12 -10.83 4.82
C ALA A 27 5.63 -9.39 5.09
N PHE A 28 5.78 -8.50 4.11
CA PHE A 28 5.25 -7.14 4.23
C PHE A 28 3.72 -7.11 4.23
N ALA A 29 3.08 -7.85 3.32
CA ALA A 29 1.62 -7.94 3.25
C ALA A 29 1.04 -8.48 4.56
N GLU A 30 1.67 -9.51 5.15
CA GLU A 30 1.32 -10.04 6.47
C GLU A 30 1.45 -8.99 7.56
N ALA A 31 2.57 -8.26 7.61
CA ALA A 31 2.82 -7.26 8.65
C ALA A 31 1.80 -6.11 8.61
N VAL A 32 1.48 -5.60 7.43
CA VAL A 32 0.48 -4.54 7.25
C VAL A 32 -0.93 -5.05 7.56
N THR A 33 -1.26 -6.26 7.12
CA THR A 33 -2.54 -6.92 7.43
C THR A 33 -2.73 -7.12 8.93
N ALA A 34 -1.69 -7.60 9.64
CA ALA A 34 -1.70 -7.76 11.08
C ALA A 34 -1.84 -6.42 11.81
N ALA A 35 -1.21 -5.35 11.31
CA ALA A 35 -1.37 -4.01 11.86
C ALA A 35 -2.81 -3.49 11.73
N CYS A 36 -3.47 -3.71 10.58
CA CYS A 36 -4.89 -3.39 10.39
C CYS A 36 -5.78 -4.19 11.35
N ALA A 37 -5.57 -5.51 11.44
CA ALA A 37 -6.36 -6.38 12.31
C ALA A 37 -6.24 -5.99 13.79
N ALA A 38 -5.03 -5.62 14.24
CA ALA A 38 -4.80 -5.12 15.60
C ALA A 38 -5.55 -3.80 15.90
N CYS A 39 -5.96 -3.06 14.87
CA CYS A 39 -6.78 -1.85 14.96
C CYS A 39 -8.28 -2.12 14.74
N GLY A 40 -8.72 -3.38 14.74
CA GLY A 40 -10.14 -3.75 14.61
C GLY A 40 -10.67 -3.77 13.18
N ALA A 41 -9.79 -3.79 12.18
CA ALA A 41 -10.19 -3.98 10.78
C ALA A 41 -10.26 -5.47 10.42
N ASP A 42 -11.31 -5.87 9.69
CA ASP A 42 -11.43 -7.19 9.07
C ASP A 42 -10.91 -7.12 7.63
N VAL A 43 -9.68 -7.60 7.41
CA VAL A 43 -8.98 -7.43 6.14
C VAL A 43 -9.53 -8.41 5.09
N GLU A 44 -10.04 -7.86 4.00
CA GLU A 44 -10.62 -8.62 2.89
C GLU A 44 -9.56 -8.97 1.83
N ASP A 45 -8.68 -8.03 1.51
CA ASP A 45 -7.80 -8.13 0.34
C ASP A 45 -6.59 -7.19 0.44
N TYR A 46 -5.47 -7.62 -0.12
CA TYR A 46 -4.24 -6.84 -0.30
C TYR A 46 -3.72 -6.99 -1.73
N VAL A 47 -3.50 -5.86 -2.40
CA VAL A 47 -3.01 -5.80 -3.78
C VAL A 47 -1.81 -4.87 -3.85
N ALA A 48 -0.66 -5.41 -4.22
CA ALA A 48 0.54 -4.63 -4.52
C ALA A 48 0.72 -4.45 -6.04
N ALA A 49 1.03 -3.23 -6.47
CA ALA A 49 1.36 -2.94 -7.85
C ALA A 49 2.88 -3.02 -8.05
N ALA A 50 3.31 -3.93 -8.93
CA ALA A 50 4.68 -3.96 -9.42
C ALA A 50 4.94 -2.73 -10.29
N GLY A 51 5.88 -1.88 -9.88
CA GLY A 51 6.23 -0.67 -10.62
C GLY A 51 7.24 0.19 -9.86
N ALA A 52 7.85 1.16 -10.55
CA ALA A 52 8.99 1.95 -10.05
C ALA A 52 8.73 2.69 -8.72
N TYR A 53 7.47 2.92 -8.36
CA TYR A 53 7.09 3.61 -7.13
C TYR A 53 6.60 2.69 -6.02
N GLY A 54 6.22 1.45 -6.33
CA GLY A 54 5.73 0.46 -5.36
C GLY A 54 4.47 0.91 -4.61
N SER A 55 3.34 1.03 -5.30
CA SER A 55 2.03 1.35 -4.72
C SER A 55 1.28 0.09 -4.26
N TRP A 56 0.40 0.21 -3.27
CA TRP A 56 -0.43 -0.91 -2.82
C TRP A 56 -1.77 -0.44 -2.27
N LEU A 57 -2.72 -1.37 -2.20
CA LEU A 57 -4.10 -1.18 -1.75
C LEU A 57 -4.48 -2.31 -0.79
N LEU A 58 -5.07 -1.97 0.35
CA LEU A 58 -5.65 -2.94 1.29
C LEU A 58 -7.12 -2.58 1.52
N ARG A 59 -8.03 -3.54 1.35
CA ARG A 59 -9.48 -3.37 1.56
C ARG A 59 -9.91 -4.12 2.82
N PHE A 60 -10.79 -3.51 3.59
CA PHE A 60 -11.23 -4.08 4.86
C PHE A 60 -12.60 -3.55 5.28
N GLY A 61 -13.29 -4.33 6.12
CA GLY A 61 -14.47 -3.90 6.85
C GLY A 61 -14.10 -3.38 8.23
N ARG A 62 -14.75 -2.30 8.68
CA ARG A 62 -14.63 -1.80 10.06
C ARG A 62 -15.91 -1.06 10.44
N ASP A 63 -16.45 -1.34 11.63
CA ASP A 63 -17.68 -0.70 12.14
C ASP A 63 -18.87 -0.76 11.15
N GLY A 64 -18.98 -1.88 10.41
CA GLY A 64 -19.99 -2.09 9.38
C GLY A 64 -19.78 -1.26 8.10
N GLN A 65 -18.70 -0.49 8.00
CA GLN A 65 -18.32 0.30 6.84
C GLN A 65 -17.25 -0.41 6.02
N ARG A 66 -17.30 -0.21 4.71
CA ARG A 66 -16.21 -0.64 3.81
C ARG A 66 -15.17 0.45 3.71
N GLN A 67 -13.95 0.12 4.09
CA GLN A 67 -12.82 1.04 4.10
C GLN A 67 -11.66 0.48 3.27
N ARG A 68 -10.72 1.35 2.92
CA ARG A 68 -9.48 0.94 2.26
C ARG A 68 -8.32 1.83 2.67
N LEU A 69 -7.13 1.24 2.66
CA LEU A 69 -5.86 1.95 2.77
C LEU A 69 -5.16 1.93 1.42
N VAL A 70 -4.79 3.10 0.93
CA VAL A 70 -4.13 3.30 -0.36
C VAL A 70 -2.76 3.90 -0.11
N TRP A 71 -1.70 3.18 -0.48
CA TRP A 71 -0.38 3.74 -0.60
C TRP A 71 -0.12 4.20 -2.02
N ASN A 72 0.09 5.51 -2.18
CA ASN A 72 0.58 6.08 -3.42
C ASN A 72 2.10 6.29 -3.32
N GLY A 73 2.85 5.36 -3.90
CA GLY A 73 4.31 5.40 -3.88
C GLY A 73 4.93 6.55 -4.67
N LYS A 74 4.17 7.18 -5.58
CA LYS A 74 4.65 8.37 -6.30
C LYS A 74 4.63 9.59 -5.39
N ASP A 75 3.55 9.75 -4.64
CA ASP A 75 3.33 10.91 -3.78
C ASP A 75 3.85 10.71 -2.35
N GLY A 76 4.27 9.49 -2.01
CA GLY A 76 4.79 9.18 -0.67
C GLY A 76 3.72 9.25 0.42
N ARG A 77 2.45 8.99 0.06
CA ARG A 77 1.29 9.22 0.94
C ARG A 77 0.44 7.96 1.11
N LEU A 78 0.14 7.65 2.36
CA LEU A 78 -0.82 6.64 2.77
C LEU A 78 -2.15 7.31 3.09
N VAL A 79 -3.24 6.83 2.51
CA VAL A 79 -4.57 7.43 2.62
C VAL A 79 -5.57 6.38 3.11
N LEU A 80 -6.34 6.73 4.15
CA LEU A 80 -7.48 5.98 4.62
C LEU A 80 -8.75 6.54 3.99
N GLU A 81 -9.54 5.69 3.36
CA GLU A 81 -10.77 6.08 2.71
C GLU A 81 -11.94 5.17 3.09
N GLN A 82 -13.16 5.70 3.03
CA GLN A 82 -14.40 4.96 3.25
C GLN A 82 -15.32 5.05 2.05
N ALA A 83 -15.97 3.93 1.73
CA ALA A 83 -16.97 3.87 0.68
C ALA A 83 -18.17 4.76 1.02
N THR A 84 -18.66 5.49 0.03
CA THR A 84 -19.94 6.21 0.11
C THR A 84 -21.09 5.28 -0.30
N SER A 85 -22.33 5.78 -0.27
CA SER A 85 -23.50 5.06 -0.80
C SER A 85 -23.45 4.81 -2.31
N GLY A 86 -22.48 5.38 -3.03
CA GLY A 86 -22.25 5.18 -4.46
C GLY A 86 -20.89 4.52 -4.75
N VAL A 87 -20.30 4.86 -5.89
CA VAL A 87 -18.97 4.36 -6.31
C VAL A 87 -17.79 5.20 -5.79
N ALA A 88 -18.09 6.30 -5.09
CA ALA A 88 -17.09 7.23 -4.58
C ALA A 88 -16.54 6.80 -3.22
N TRP A 89 -15.33 7.29 -2.91
CA TRP A 89 -14.63 7.07 -1.65
C TRP A 89 -14.33 8.42 -1.01
N ASN A 90 -14.61 8.56 0.27
CA ASN A 90 -14.27 9.75 1.05
C ASN A 90 -12.96 9.51 1.79
N GLU A 91 -12.00 10.43 1.66
CA GLU A 91 -10.80 10.44 2.50
C GLU A 91 -11.19 10.71 3.96
N LEU A 92 -10.78 9.83 4.85
CA LEU A 92 -10.95 9.97 6.29
C LEU A 92 -9.68 10.50 6.97
N GLY A 93 -8.53 10.29 6.34
CA GLY A 93 -7.25 10.79 6.82
C GLY A 93 -6.10 10.30 5.95
N SER A 94 -4.94 10.90 6.16
CA SER A 94 -3.73 10.50 5.45
C SER A 94 -2.46 10.80 6.25
N SER A 95 -1.39 10.09 5.89
CA SER A 95 -0.07 10.25 6.47
C SER A 95 0.97 10.24 5.37
N ALA A 96 1.94 11.15 5.45
CA ALA A 96 3.17 11.03 4.68
C ALA A 96 4.01 9.89 5.27
N ILE A 97 4.64 9.09 4.41
CA ILE A 97 5.57 8.02 4.81
C ILE A 97 6.90 8.32 4.12
N SER A 98 7.85 8.86 4.89
CA SER A 98 9.13 9.34 4.38
C SER A 98 10.08 8.20 4.03
N GLU A 99 10.02 7.10 4.78
CA GLU A 99 10.85 5.90 4.58
C GLU A 99 9.98 4.73 4.17
N ARG A 100 10.36 4.05 3.08
CA ARG A 100 9.52 3.04 2.41
C ARG A 100 9.81 1.63 2.93
N ASP A 101 9.86 1.48 4.24
CA ASP A 101 10.07 0.20 4.91
C ASP A 101 8.86 -0.22 5.76
N GLN A 102 8.86 -1.49 6.15
CA GLN A 102 7.76 -2.10 6.89
C GLN A 102 7.44 -1.37 8.21
N GLU A 103 8.45 -0.87 8.93
CA GLU A 103 8.27 -0.23 10.23
C GLU A 103 7.45 1.06 10.08
N HIS A 104 7.84 1.91 9.14
CA HIS A 104 7.16 3.18 8.89
C HIS A 104 5.75 2.98 8.35
N PHE A 105 5.53 1.98 7.49
CA PHE A 105 4.18 1.64 7.02
C PHE A 105 3.28 1.15 8.16
N VAL A 106 3.76 0.23 9.00
CA VAL A 106 3.00 -0.28 10.14
C VAL A 106 2.67 0.84 11.13
N ALA A 107 3.62 1.75 11.40
CA ALA A 107 3.39 2.91 12.24
C ALA A 107 2.32 3.85 11.66
N GLY A 108 2.39 4.16 10.36
CA GLY A 108 1.40 4.99 9.67
C GLY A 108 -0.01 4.39 9.67
N VAL A 109 -0.12 3.07 9.44
CA VAL A 109 -1.39 2.34 9.51
C VAL A 109 -2.00 2.44 10.92
N ARG A 110 -1.22 2.17 11.96
CA ARG A 110 -1.67 2.26 13.35
C ARG A 110 -2.09 3.68 13.73
N ALA A 111 -1.36 4.70 13.26
CA ALA A 111 -1.72 6.09 13.52
C ALA A 111 -3.06 6.46 12.88
N LEU A 112 -3.25 6.11 11.60
CA LEU A 112 -4.49 6.42 10.86
C LEU A 112 -5.69 5.68 11.43
N LEU A 113 -5.57 4.38 11.69
CA LEU A 113 -6.68 3.57 12.19
C LEU A 113 -6.92 3.77 13.69
N GLY A 114 -5.87 3.99 14.48
CA GLY A 114 -5.97 4.25 15.92
C GLY A 114 -6.63 5.60 16.20
N GLY A 115 -6.29 6.64 15.44
CA GLY A 115 -6.85 7.99 15.60
C GLY A 115 -8.35 8.10 15.31
N GLN A 116 -8.91 7.18 14.53
CA GLN A 116 -10.35 7.11 14.21
C GLN A 116 -11.20 6.60 15.38
N SER A 117 -10.59 6.00 16.40
CA SER A 117 -11.29 5.34 17.51
C SER A 117 -11.70 6.30 18.64
N ASN A 118 -11.48 7.61 18.48
CA ASN A 118 -11.66 8.62 19.54
C ASN A 118 -12.73 9.69 19.23
N VAL A 119 -13.70 9.39 18.39
CA VAL A 119 -14.90 10.23 18.25
C VAL A 119 -16.07 9.49 18.87
N ALA A 120 -16.23 9.68 20.19
CA ALA A 120 -17.44 9.38 20.95
C ALA A 120 -18.20 10.67 21.25
#